data_AF-A0A0Q5WWM5-F1
#
_entry.id   AF-A0A0Q5WWM5-F1
#
_cell.length_a   1.000
_cell.length_b   1.000
_cell.length_c   1.000
_cell.angle_alpha   90.00
_cell.angle_beta   90.00
_cell.angle_gamma   90.00
#
_symmetry.space_group_name_H-M   'P 1'
#
loop_
_entity.id
_entity.type
_entity.pdbx_description
1 polymer ?
#
loop_
_entity_poly.entity_id
_entity_poly.type
_entity_poly.pdbx_seq_one_letter_code
_entity_poly.pdbx_strand_id
1 'polypeptide(L)'
;MTMSPVCPRCGELLVVRPGSDEAWCHLHAAVTPLHHTAVLAHDAIRAVCTDARVPAWVPDPLPTGWAVTGLAWGGEPGARCTVVDCVGPAPLGGTAEVLLIAEEPGTGLGAGYAGLPWLDPGDLVDGLSAAAVQAAGQRAPLWEVPTSEDRAVFVGEAYGVWLWVVTWPATAAWLLAEDLVLLDLRERVPADLPLGPVGEHLLPGR
;
A
#
# COMPACT_ATOMS: atom_id res chain seq x y z
N MET A 1 -7.10 -10.06 -15.66
CA MET A 1 -6.13 -11.16 -15.74
C MET A 1 -5.09 -10.89 -14.68
N THR A 2 -4.92 -11.80 -13.72
CA THR A 2 -3.86 -11.70 -12.71
C THR A 2 -2.51 -11.89 -13.37
N MET A 3 -1.57 -11.01 -13.07
CA MET A 3 -0.19 -11.12 -13.53
C MET A 3 0.58 -12.10 -12.64
N SER A 4 1.77 -12.51 -13.09
CA SER A 4 2.67 -13.33 -12.28
C SER A 4 2.96 -12.61 -10.96
N PRO A 5 2.76 -13.28 -9.81
CA PRO A 5 2.98 -12.66 -8.51
C PRO A 5 4.47 -12.36 -8.29
N VAL A 6 4.74 -11.39 -7.43
CA VAL A 6 6.09 -10.92 -7.11
C VAL A 6 6.40 -11.05 -5.63
N CYS A 7 7.67 -10.95 -5.27
CA CYS A 7 8.10 -10.82 -3.89
C CYS A 7 7.59 -9.50 -3.32
N PRO A 8 6.89 -9.48 -2.17
CA PRO A 8 6.41 -8.25 -1.55
C PRO A 8 7.54 -7.34 -1.07
N ARG A 9 8.79 -7.83 -1.05
CA ARG A 9 9.95 -7.10 -0.53
C ARG A 9 10.86 -6.52 -1.62
N CYS A 10 11.06 -7.22 -2.73
CA CYS A 10 11.93 -6.75 -3.82
C CYS A 10 11.29 -6.75 -5.21
N GLY A 11 10.03 -7.14 -5.36
CA GLY A 11 9.37 -7.14 -6.68
C GLY A 11 9.84 -8.23 -7.64
N GLU A 12 10.75 -9.10 -7.22
CA GLU A 12 11.20 -10.25 -8.02
C GLU A 12 10.05 -11.20 -8.36
N LEU A 13 9.99 -11.67 -9.60
CA LEU A 13 8.97 -12.61 -10.05
C LEU A 13 9.04 -13.91 -9.25
N LEU A 14 7.88 -14.39 -8.80
CA LEU A 14 7.76 -15.63 -8.04
C LEU A 14 7.10 -16.72 -8.87
N VAL A 15 7.57 -17.95 -8.65
CA VAL A 15 6.88 -19.16 -9.08
C VAL A 15 6.09 -19.68 -7.89
N VAL A 16 4.77 -19.54 -7.94
CA VAL A 16 3.86 -20.01 -6.88
C VAL A 16 3.33 -21.39 -7.26
N ARG A 17 3.43 -22.34 -6.33
CA ARG A 17 2.84 -23.67 -6.54
C ARG A 17 1.32 -23.55 -6.48
N PRO A 18 0.55 -24.23 -7.34
CA PRO A 18 -0.90 -24.23 -7.26
C PRO A 18 -1.40 -24.61 -5.86
N GLY A 19 -2.25 -23.77 -5.26
CA GLY A 19 -2.79 -23.97 -3.91
C GLY A 19 -1.84 -23.63 -2.75
N SER A 20 -0.69 -23.02 -3.02
CA SER A 20 0.24 -22.52 -2.00
C SER A 20 -0.03 -21.05 -1.70
N ASP A 21 -0.04 -20.70 -0.42
CA ASP A 21 -0.11 -19.33 0.10
C ASP A 21 1.28 -18.69 0.31
N GLU A 22 2.32 -19.50 0.15
CA GLU A 22 3.73 -19.08 0.21
C GLU A 22 4.47 -19.37 -1.11
N ALA A 23 5.52 -18.59 -1.38
CA ALA A 23 6.51 -18.89 -2.40
C ALA A 23 7.92 -18.51 -1.95
N TRP A 24 8.92 -18.92 -2.73
CA TRP A 24 10.33 -18.73 -2.39
C TRP A 24 10.96 -17.60 -3.20
N CYS A 25 11.41 -16.56 -2.52
CA CYS A 25 12.30 -15.53 -3.05
C CYS A 25 13.76 -15.89 -2.72
N HIS A 26 14.67 -15.69 -3.67
CA HIS A 26 16.09 -15.99 -3.46
C HIS A 26 16.76 -15.12 -2.39
N LEU A 27 16.28 -13.88 -2.18
CA LEU A 27 16.80 -12.97 -1.16
C LEU A 27 16.03 -13.09 0.17
N HIS A 28 14.72 -13.31 0.09
CA HIS A 28 13.82 -13.19 1.23
C HIS A 28 13.25 -14.51 1.74
N ALA A 29 13.69 -15.63 1.17
CA ALA A 29 13.22 -16.98 1.51
C ALA A 29 11.70 -17.11 1.34
N ALA A 30 11.01 -17.72 2.31
CA ALA A 30 9.57 -17.86 2.28
C ALA A 30 8.88 -16.49 2.39
N VAL A 31 8.02 -16.18 1.42
CA VAL A 31 7.26 -14.93 1.35
C VAL A 31 5.82 -15.20 0.95
N THR A 32 4.91 -14.32 1.37
CA THR A 32 3.54 -14.27 0.84
C THR A 32 3.57 -13.67 -0.57
N PRO A 33 3.17 -14.40 -1.63
CA PRO A 33 3.22 -13.87 -2.99
C PRO A 33 2.32 -12.65 -3.15
N LEU A 34 2.86 -11.57 -3.70
CA LEU A 34 2.11 -10.35 -3.99
C LEU A 34 1.50 -10.45 -5.40
N HIS A 35 0.19 -10.62 -5.45
CA HIS A 35 -0.62 -10.57 -6.66
C HIS A 35 -0.96 -9.12 -7.02
N HIS A 36 -1.20 -8.88 -8.30
CA HIS A 36 -1.56 -7.57 -8.83
C HIS A 36 -2.34 -7.72 -10.14
N THR A 37 -3.01 -6.64 -10.56
CA THR A 37 -3.76 -6.57 -11.82
C THR A 37 -3.18 -5.53 -12.75
N ALA A 38 -3.09 -5.88 -14.05
CA ALA A 38 -2.70 -4.95 -15.10
C ALA A 38 -3.80 -3.94 -15.48
N VAL A 39 -5.05 -4.29 -15.17
CA VAL A 39 -6.23 -3.47 -15.48
C VAL A 39 -7.04 -3.30 -14.22
N LEU A 40 -7.16 -2.06 -13.77
CA LEU A 40 -7.95 -1.72 -12.61
C LEU A 40 -9.42 -1.54 -12.99
N ALA A 41 -10.31 -2.15 -12.21
CA ALA A 41 -11.75 -2.04 -12.37
C ALA A 41 -12.42 -2.13 -11.01
N HIS A 42 -13.55 -1.45 -10.84
CA HIS A 42 -14.32 -1.47 -9.61
C HIS A 42 -14.67 -2.90 -9.15
N ASP A 43 -15.07 -3.77 -10.08
CA ASP A 43 -15.40 -5.17 -9.77
C ASP A 43 -14.17 -5.98 -9.33
N ALA A 44 -13.00 -5.68 -9.87
CA ALA A 44 -11.75 -6.33 -9.44
C ALA A 44 -11.37 -5.88 -8.01
N ILE A 45 -11.52 -4.58 -7.70
CA ILE A 45 -11.33 -4.06 -6.33
C ILE A 45 -12.31 -4.75 -5.37
N ARG A 46 -13.60 -4.81 -5.72
CA ARG A 46 -14.63 -5.49 -4.90
C ARG A 46 -14.28 -6.96 -4.67
N ALA A 47 -13.82 -7.66 -5.71
CA ALA A 47 -13.47 -9.08 -5.61
C ALA A 47 -12.33 -9.30 -4.59
N VAL A 48 -11.25 -8.52 -4.68
CA VAL A 48 -10.13 -8.60 -3.72
C VAL A 48 -10.58 -8.24 -2.30
N CYS A 49 -11.42 -7.20 -2.18
CA CYS A 49 -11.88 -6.71 -0.88
C CYS A 49 -12.92 -7.62 -0.19
N THR A 50 -13.55 -8.55 -0.91
CA THR A 50 -14.63 -9.39 -0.38
C THR A 50 -14.17 -10.28 0.78
N ASP A 51 -12.93 -10.77 0.71
CA ASP A 51 -12.36 -11.73 1.66
C ASP A 51 -11.04 -11.24 2.28
N ALA A 52 -10.60 -10.02 1.96
CA ALA A 52 -9.40 -9.40 2.53
C ALA A 52 -9.46 -9.27 4.06
N ARG A 53 -8.41 -9.76 4.73
CA ARG A 53 -8.25 -9.67 6.19
C ARG A 53 -7.75 -8.29 6.63
N VAL A 54 -7.04 -7.60 5.74
CA VAL A 54 -6.55 -6.24 5.95
C VAL A 54 -7.35 -5.22 5.13
N PRO A 55 -7.43 -3.95 5.57
CA PRO A 55 -8.12 -2.88 4.85
C PRO A 55 -7.43 -2.50 3.54
N ALA A 56 -8.21 -2.16 2.53
CA ALA A 56 -7.69 -1.54 1.30
C ALA A 56 -8.00 -0.04 1.37
N TRP A 57 -7.03 0.74 1.81
CA TRP A 57 -7.21 2.16 2.10
C TRP A 57 -7.21 3.03 0.84
N VAL A 58 -8.12 3.99 0.77
CA VAL A 58 -8.11 5.06 -0.25
C VAL A 58 -8.43 6.40 0.41
N PRO A 59 -7.88 7.54 -0.05
CA PRO A 59 -8.31 8.84 0.44
C PRO A 59 -9.80 9.07 0.13
N ASP A 60 -10.56 9.61 1.09
CA ASP A 60 -11.97 9.96 0.92
C ASP A 60 -12.29 11.33 1.55
N PRO A 61 -12.61 12.36 0.74
CA PRO A 61 -12.64 12.34 -0.71
C PRO A 61 -11.22 12.21 -1.30
N LEU A 62 -11.10 11.61 -2.49
CA LEU A 62 -9.87 11.70 -3.27
C LEU A 62 -9.57 13.18 -3.59
N PRO A 63 -8.30 13.63 -3.46
CA PRO A 63 -7.95 14.99 -3.81
C PRO A 63 -8.23 15.29 -5.29
N THR A 64 -8.46 16.56 -5.62
CA THR A 64 -8.83 16.94 -6.99
C THR A 64 -7.76 16.53 -8.00
N GLY A 65 -8.17 15.81 -9.05
CA GLY A 65 -7.26 15.33 -10.09
C GLY A 65 -6.54 14.02 -9.76
N TRP A 66 -6.83 13.41 -8.62
CA TRP A 66 -6.30 12.11 -8.23
C TRP A 66 -7.19 10.96 -8.69
N ALA A 67 -6.58 9.81 -8.95
CA ALA A 67 -7.27 8.57 -9.27
C ALA A 67 -6.54 7.38 -8.63
N VAL A 68 -7.27 6.31 -8.36
CA VAL A 68 -6.67 5.02 -8.02
C VAL A 68 -6.11 4.41 -9.30
N THR A 69 -4.82 4.10 -9.28
CA THR A 69 -4.06 3.64 -10.44
C THR A 69 -3.63 2.20 -10.32
N GLY A 70 -3.65 1.62 -9.12
CA GLY A 70 -3.25 0.23 -8.94
C GLY A 70 -3.80 -0.42 -7.69
N LEU A 71 -3.83 -1.76 -7.74
CA LEU A 71 -4.17 -2.63 -6.62
C LEU A 71 -3.24 -3.85 -6.65
N ALA A 72 -2.58 -4.09 -5.52
CA ALA A 72 -1.84 -5.32 -5.26
C ALA A 72 -2.28 -5.93 -3.92
N TRP A 73 -2.18 -7.25 -3.78
CA TRP A 73 -2.58 -7.96 -2.57
C TRP A 73 -1.77 -9.24 -2.38
N GLY A 74 -1.50 -9.61 -1.13
CA GLY A 74 -0.77 -10.84 -0.82
C GLY A 74 -1.59 -11.77 0.05
N GLY A 75 -1.56 -13.06 -0.28
CA GLY A 75 -2.29 -14.12 0.41
C GLY A 75 -3.63 -14.42 -0.24
N GLU A 76 -3.85 -15.69 -0.58
CA GLU A 76 -5.13 -16.20 -1.08
C GLU A 76 -5.44 -17.60 -0.51
N PRO A 77 -6.69 -17.84 -0.04
CA PRO A 77 -7.77 -16.89 0.11
C PRO A 77 -7.53 -15.92 1.29
N GLY A 78 -8.06 -14.70 1.17
CA GLY A 78 -8.04 -13.67 2.19
C GLY A 78 -6.72 -12.91 2.31
N ALA A 79 -6.63 -11.81 1.55
CA ALA A 79 -5.47 -10.94 1.51
C ALA A 79 -5.02 -10.50 2.92
N ARG A 80 -3.76 -10.80 3.23
CA ARG A 80 -3.04 -10.44 4.47
C ARG A 80 -2.21 -9.16 4.31
N CYS A 81 -2.06 -8.70 3.08
CA CYS A 81 -1.55 -7.37 2.77
C CYS A 81 -2.22 -6.83 1.50
N THR A 82 -2.35 -5.51 1.40
CA THR A 82 -2.86 -4.81 0.22
C THR A 82 -2.09 -3.52 -0.03
N VAL A 83 -1.94 -3.16 -1.30
CA VAL A 83 -1.46 -1.86 -1.78
C VAL A 83 -2.56 -1.23 -2.60
N VAL A 84 -2.97 -0.02 -2.25
CA VAL A 84 -3.77 0.84 -3.12
C VAL A 84 -2.87 1.96 -3.59
N ASP A 85 -2.68 2.04 -4.90
CA ASP A 85 -1.88 3.08 -5.54
C ASP A 85 -2.80 4.20 -6.04
N CYS A 86 -2.46 5.44 -5.68
CA CYS A 86 -3.15 6.65 -6.11
C CYS A 86 -2.17 7.64 -6.73
N VAL A 87 -2.52 8.18 -7.91
CA VAL A 87 -1.71 9.17 -8.62
C VAL A 87 -2.52 10.44 -8.86
N GLY A 88 -1.88 11.60 -8.74
CA GLY A 88 -2.46 12.89 -9.07
C GLY A 88 -1.45 14.04 -9.05
N PRO A 89 -1.91 15.30 -9.06
CA PRO A 89 -1.03 16.46 -9.01
C PRO A 89 -0.26 16.54 -7.68
N ALA A 90 1.06 16.75 -7.76
CA ALA A 90 1.89 16.93 -6.57
C ALA A 90 1.64 18.30 -5.91
N PRO A 91 1.65 18.41 -4.57
CA PRO A 91 1.44 19.67 -3.85
C PRO A 91 2.41 20.78 -4.25
N LEU A 92 3.65 20.43 -4.62
CA LEU A 92 4.71 21.36 -5.01
C LEU A 92 4.96 21.40 -6.54
N GLY A 93 4.00 20.88 -7.33
CA GLY A 93 4.07 20.85 -8.80
C GLY A 93 4.61 19.55 -9.37
N GLY A 94 4.13 19.19 -10.57
CA GLY A 94 4.39 17.89 -11.21
C GLY A 94 3.34 16.84 -10.83
N THR A 95 3.70 15.58 -11.00
CA THR A 95 2.88 14.41 -10.63
C THR A 95 3.38 13.82 -9.33
N ALA A 96 2.45 13.35 -8.49
CA ALA A 96 2.72 12.59 -7.29
C ALA A 96 2.01 11.24 -7.33
N GLU A 97 2.61 10.28 -6.64
CA GLU A 97 2.10 8.95 -6.38
C GLU A 97 2.08 8.73 -4.86
N VAL A 98 1.00 8.15 -4.35
CA VAL A 98 0.85 7.75 -2.95
C VAL A 98 0.38 6.31 -2.92
N LEU A 99 1.17 5.46 -2.29
CA LEU A 99 0.79 4.10 -1.96
C LEU A 99 0.27 4.08 -0.52
N LEU A 100 -0.94 3.55 -0.37
CA LEU A 100 -1.53 3.22 0.91
C LEU A 100 -1.49 1.71 1.09
N ILE A 101 -0.72 1.27 2.07
CA ILE A 101 -0.42 -0.14 2.28
C ILE A 101 -0.99 -0.56 3.61
N ALA A 102 -1.73 -1.67 3.63
CA ALA A 102 -2.10 -2.35 4.86
C ALA A 102 -1.45 -3.73 4.89
N GLU A 103 -0.90 -4.15 6.02
CA GLU A 103 -0.34 -5.49 6.16
C GLU A 103 -0.42 -6.05 7.58
N GLU A 104 -0.63 -7.36 7.67
CA GLU A 104 -0.41 -8.09 8.92
C GLU A 104 1.09 -8.05 9.30
N PRO A 105 1.41 -7.96 10.60
CA PRO A 105 2.80 -8.01 11.08
C PRO A 105 3.58 -9.20 10.53
N GLY A 106 4.81 -8.94 10.10
CA GLY A 106 5.71 -9.95 9.54
C GLY A 106 5.57 -10.23 8.04
N THR A 107 4.66 -9.55 7.32
CA THR A 107 4.55 -9.69 5.86
C THR A 107 5.71 -9.01 5.11
N GLY A 108 6.11 -7.81 5.58
CA GLY A 108 7.28 -7.08 5.07
C GLY A 108 7.06 -6.31 3.77
N LEU A 109 5.81 -6.09 3.37
CA LEU A 109 5.46 -5.33 2.17
C LEU A 109 5.79 -3.85 2.32
N GLY A 110 5.35 -3.21 3.40
CA GLY A 110 5.64 -1.80 3.65
C GLY A 110 7.14 -1.56 3.86
N ALA A 111 7.79 -2.47 4.59
CA ALA A 111 9.25 -2.47 4.73
C ALA A 111 9.98 -2.63 3.38
N GLY A 112 9.44 -3.42 2.45
CA GLY A 112 9.94 -3.54 1.08
C GLY A 112 9.94 -2.21 0.33
N TYR A 113 8.81 -1.49 0.38
CA TYR A 113 8.72 -0.14 -0.21
C TYR A 113 9.60 0.89 0.49
N ALA A 114 9.77 0.77 1.81
CA ALA A 114 10.67 1.61 2.58
C ALA A 114 12.16 1.34 2.25
N GLY A 115 12.48 0.23 1.59
CA GLY A 115 13.86 -0.20 1.36
C GLY A 115 14.54 -0.73 2.63
N LEU A 116 13.75 -1.19 3.61
CA LEU A 116 14.25 -1.69 4.89
C LEU A 116 14.62 -3.19 4.80
N PRO A 117 15.68 -3.62 5.51
CA PRO A 117 16.12 -5.03 5.47
C PRO A 117 15.30 -5.96 6.36
N TRP A 118 14.41 -5.43 7.22
CA TRP A 118 13.57 -6.20 8.15
C TRP A 118 12.11 -6.27 7.68
N LEU A 119 11.27 -7.01 8.41
CA LEU A 119 9.86 -7.27 8.05
C LEU A 119 8.85 -6.33 8.73
N ASP A 120 9.25 -5.68 9.81
CA ASP A 120 8.33 -4.99 10.72
C ASP A 120 8.97 -3.67 11.19
N PRO A 121 8.23 -2.55 11.28
CA PRO A 121 8.79 -1.27 11.68
C PRO A 121 9.46 -1.31 13.06
N GLY A 122 9.06 -2.21 13.97
CA GLY A 122 9.67 -2.37 15.28
C GLY A 122 9.72 -1.05 16.07
N ASP A 123 10.89 -0.70 16.61
CA ASP A 123 11.09 0.50 17.43
C ASP A 123 10.95 1.83 16.63
N LEU A 124 10.73 1.80 15.31
CA LEU A 124 10.49 3.01 14.52
C LEU A 124 9.18 3.73 14.89
N VAL A 125 8.24 3.02 15.48
CA VAL A 125 6.96 3.60 15.97
C VAL A 125 7.05 4.07 17.42
N ASP A 126 8.25 4.18 17.98
CA ASP A 126 8.47 4.77 19.29
C ASP A 126 8.63 6.29 19.22
N GLY A 127 8.01 7.01 20.16
CA GLY A 127 8.19 8.45 20.31
C GLY A 127 7.14 9.31 19.59
N LEU A 128 7.53 10.52 19.18
CA LEU A 128 6.61 11.51 18.61
C LEU A 128 6.30 11.20 17.14
N SER A 129 5.01 11.10 16.81
CA SER A 129 4.55 10.97 15.43
C SER A 129 4.85 12.23 14.62
N ALA A 130 5.29 12.07 13.38
CA ALA A 130 5.56 13.17 12.44
C ALA A 130 4.29 13.68 11.76
N ALA A 131 3.31 12.80 11.54
CA ALA A 131 2.03 13.11 10.92
C ALA A 131 0.89 12.28 11.54
N ALA A 132 -0.33 12.42 11.02
CA ALA A 132 -1.44 11.54 11.33
C ALA A 132 -2.45 11.53 10.20
N VAL A 133 -3.26 10.48 10.13
CA VAL A 133 -4.42 10.37 9.23
C VAL A 133 -5.65 9.95 10.02
N GLN A 134 -6.85 10.11 9.45
CA GLN A 134 -8.05 9.50 10.00
C GLN A 134 -8.29 8.17 9.29
N ALA A 135 -8.16 7.06 10.00
CA ALA A 135 -8.39 5.71 9.49
C ALA A 135 -9.26 4.94 10.48
N ALA A 136 -10.17 4.10 10.01
CA ALA A 136 -11.10 3.37 10.88
C ALA A 136 -11.93 4.28 11.83
N GLY A 137 -12.22 5.51 11.40
CA GLY A 137 -12.89 6.52 12.23
C GLY A 137 -12.08 7.00 13.44
N GLN A 138 -10.77 6.77 13.46
CA GLN A 138 -9.85 7.17 14.52
C GLN A 138 -8.64 7.91 13.93
N ARG A 139 -8.02 8.77 14.73
CA ARG A 139 -6.74 9.39 14.37
C ARG A 139 -5.61 8.35 14.51
N ALA A 140 -5.04 7.93 13.38
CA ALA A 140 -3.88 7.05 13.31
C ALA A 140 -2.59 7.88 13.25
N PRO A 141 -1.76 7.92 14.30
CA PRO A 141 -0.45 8.56 14.25
C PRO A 141 0.46 7.88 13.23
N LEU A 142 1.29 8.68 12.56
CA LEU A 142 2.26 8.23 11.56
C LEU A 142 3.68 8.66 11.96
N TRP A 143 4.58 7.70 12.00
CA TRP A 143 6.01 7.89 12.25
C TRP A 143 6.77 7.86 10.93
N GLU A 144 7.72 8.78 10.78
CA GLU A 144 8.58 8.84 9.60
C GLU A 144 9.57 7.67 9.62
N VAL A 145 9.73 7.03 8.48
CA VAL A 145 10.59 5.86 8.31
C VAL A 145 11.82 6.25 7.49
N PRO A 146 13.04 5.93 7.96
CA PRO A 146 14.25 6.15 7.17
C PRO A 146 14.18 5.42 5.82
N THR A 147 14.38 6.16 4.73
CA THR A 147 14.28 5.67 3.35
C THR A 147 15.23 6.46 2.43
N SER A 148 15.28 6.13 1.15
CA SER A 148 15.99 6.88 0.12
C SER A 148 15.33 8.22 -0.22
N GLU A 149 16.11 9.17 -0.75
CA GLU A 149 15.69 10.56 -0.97
C GLU A 149 14.61 10.76 -2.06
N ASP A 150 14.35 9.76 -2.88
CA ASP A 150 13.32 9.78 -3.94
C ASP A 150 11.89 9.75 -3.38
N ARG A 151 11.71 9.27 -2.14
CA ARG A 151 10.41 9.06 -1.51
C ARG A 151 10.38 9.45 -0.05
N ALA A 152 9.17 9.60 0.48
CA ALA A 152 8.93 9.69 1.90
C ALA A 152 8.08 8.49 2.31
N VAL A 153 8.37 7.93 3.48
CA VAL A 153 7.68 6.75 3.99
C VAL A 153 7.24 7.04 5.42
N PHE A 154 5.99 6.73 5.70
CA PHE A 154 5.44 6.79 7.03
C PHE A 154 4.79 5.46 7.38
N VAL A 155 4.80 5.12 8.66
CA VAL A 155 4.14 3.94 9.19
C VAL A 155 3.29 4.32 10.40
N GLY A 156 2.15 3.67 10.55
CA GLY A 156 1.27 3.74 11.72
C GLY A 156 0.44 2.48 11.82
N GLU A 157 -0.61 2.51 12.63
CA GLU A 157 -1.46 1.35 12.87
C GLU A 157 -2.94 1.72 12.76
N ALA A 158 -3.72 0.87 12.09
CA ALA A 158 -5.17 0.95 12.04
C ALA A 158 -5.76 -0.47 11.98
N TYR A 159 -6.87 -0.72 12.69
CA TYR A 159 -7.47 -2.06 12.79
C TYR A 159 -6.52 -3.18 13.30
N GLY A 160 -5.48 -2.86 14.08
CA GLY A 160 -4.54 -3.86 14.59
C GLY A 160 -3.54 -4.38 13.54
N VAL A 161 -3.41 -3.68 12.41
CA VAL A 161 -2.48 -3.99 11.33
C VAL A 161 -1.68 -2.76 10.94
N TRP A 162 -0.53 -2.95 10.30
CA TRP A 162 0.31 -1.84 9.86
C TRP A 162 -0.36 -1.07 8.73
N LEU A 163 -0.31 0.25 8.83
CA LEU A 163 -0.68 1.21 7.80
C LEU A 163 0.59 1.93 7.36
N TRP A 164 1.00 1.74 6.11
CA TRP A 164 2.10 2.52 5.53
C TRP A 164 1.58 3.51 4.50
N VAL A 165 2.22 4.67 4.47
CA VAL A 165 2.02 5.69 3.45
C VAL A 165 3.36 5.94 2.79
N VAL A 166 3.44 5.70 1.49
CA VAL A 166 4.67 5.93 0.72
C VAL A 166 4.37 6.91 -0.38
N THR A 167 5.19 7.94 -0.53
CA THR A 167 4.92 9.02 -1.50
C THR A 167 6.11 9.26 -2.42
N TRP A 168 5.84 9.40 -3.72
CA TRP A 168 6.81 9.87 -4.72
C TRP A 168 6.30 11.16 -5.39
N PRO A 169 7.16 12.16 -5.63
CA PRO A 169 8.47 12.33 -4.99
C PRO A 169 8.34 12.46 -3.46
N ALA A 170 9.43 12.45 -2.70
CA ALA A 170 9.40 12.65 -1.25
C ALA A 170 8.58 13.89 -0.79
N THR A 171 8.59 14.95 -1.60
CA THR A 171 7.81 16.17 -1.34
C THR A 171 6.29 15.98 -1.46
N ALA A 172 5.80 14.88 -2.03
CA ALA A 172 4.39 14.55 -2.04
C ALA A 172 3.85 14.26 -0.62
N ALA A 173 4.71 14.00 0.37
CA ALA A 173 4.35 13.90 1.78
C ALA A 173 3.62 15.14 2.33
N TRP A 174 3.72 16.30 1.67
CA TRP A 174 2.92 17.48 2.00
C TRP A 174 1.40 17.24 1.94
N LEU A 175 0.94 16.18 1.27
CA LEU A 175 -0.45 15.73 1.34
C LEU A 175 -0.89 15.35 2.76
N LEU A 176 0.04 14.93 3.62
CA LEU A 176 -0.21 14.60 5.02
C LEU A 176 -0.22 15.81 5.95
N ALA A 177 0.05 17.02 5.43
CA ALA A 177 -0.17 18.26 6.18
C ALA A 177 -1.66 18.61 6.28
N GLU A 178 -2.48 18.04 5.40
CA GLU A 178 -3.94 18.08 5.48
C GLU A 178 -4.45 16.92 6.36
N ASP A 179 -5.64 17.06 6.94
CA ASP A 179 -6.32 15.97 7.67
C ASP A 179 -6.85 14.92 6.67
N LEU A 180 -5.96 14.04 6.19
CA LEU A 180 -6.29 13.00 5.24
C LEU A 180 -7.18 11.93 5.89
N VAL A 181 -8.37 11.72 5.33
CA VAL A 181 -9.31 10.67 5.76
C VAL A 181 -9.19 9.48 4.83
N LEU A 182 -9.08 8.28 5.38
CA LEU A 182 -8.95 7.02 4.66
C LEU A 182 -10.24 6.20 4.78
N LEU A 183 -10.80 5.83 3.63
CA LEU A 183 -11.89 4.87 3.49
C LEU A 183 -11.31 3.47 3.30
N ASP A 184 -11.86 2.48 4.01
CA ASP A 184 -11.60 1.07 3.75
C ASP A 184 -12.52 0.57 2.63
N LEU A 185 -11.94 0.18 1.49
CA LEU A 185 -12.68 -0.32 0.33
C LEU A 185 -13.40 -1.66 0.60
N ARG A 186 -13.08 -2.37 1.69
CA ARG A 186 -13.86 -3.53 2.17
C ARG A 186 -15.25 -3.13 2.65
N GLU A 187 -15.41 -1.94 3.22
CA GLU A 187 -16.71 -1.45 3.68
C GLU A 187 -17.55 -1.00 2.50
N ARG A 188 -16.93 -0.31 1.54
CA ARG A 188 -17.59 0.19 0.34
C ARG A 188 -16.58 0.60 -0.73
N VAL A 189 -16.77 0.10 -1.94
CA VAL A 189 -16.14 0.67 -3.15
C VAL A 189 -17.11 1.72 -3.74
N PRO A 190 -16.76 3.03 -3.75
CA PRO A 190 -17.58 4.06 -4.39
C PRO A 190 -17.75 3.77 -5.89
N ALA A 191 -18.93 4.05 -6.44
CA ALA A 191 -19.21 3.79 -7.87
C ALA A 191 -18.56 4.83 -8.79
N ASP A 192 -18.24 6.00 -8.22
CA ASP A 192 -17.61 7.15 -8.84
C ASP A 192 -16.12 7.27 -8.48
N LEU A 193 -15.53 6.22 -7.88
CA LEU A 193 -14.11 6.18 -7.56
C LEU A 193 -13.30 6.34 -8.86
N PRO A 194 -12.54 7.43 -9.04
CA PRO A 194 -11.78 7.63 -10.26
C PRO A 194 -10.70 6.57 -10.38
N LEU A 195 -10.68 5.86 -11.52
CA LEU A 195 -9.66 4.86 -11.85
C LEU A 195 -8.79 5.37 -13.01
N GLY A 196 -7.47 5.23 -12.88
CA GLY A 196 -6.49 5.67 -13.85
C GLY A 196 -5.65 4.53 -14.44
N PRO A 197 -4.69 4.86 -15.33
CA PRO A 197 -3.68 3.90 -15.80
C PRO A 197 -2.75 3.48 -14.64
N VAL A 198 -2.08 2.33 -14.77
CA VAL A 198 -1.16 1.80 -13.76
C VAL A 198 -0.05 2.80 -13.42
N GLY A 199 0.14 3.06 -12.12
CA GLY A 199 1.19 3.91 -11.58
C GLY A 199 2.58 3.30 -11.71
N GLU A 200 3.61 4.09 -11.43
CA GLU A 200 5.00 3.69 -11.68
C GLU A 200 5.51 2.73 -10.61
N HIS A 201 5.05 2.91 -9.36
CA HIS A 201 5.57 2.27 -8.15
C HIS A 201 4.60 1.23 -7.56
N LEU A 202 3.59 0.77 -8.31
CA LEU A 202 2.64 -0.26 -7.83
C LEU A 202 3.31 -1.55 -7.31
N LEU A 203 4.55 -1.86 -7.69
CA LEU A 203 5.30 -3.01 -7.18
C LEU A 203 6.58 -2.56 -6.47
N PRO A 204 6.99 -3.26 -5.39
CA PRO A 204 8.20 -2.94 -4.64
C PRO A 204 9.47 -3.21 -5.47
N GLY A 205 10.60 -2.63 -5.05
CA GLY A 205 11.91 -2.87 -5.67
C GLY A 205 12.17 -2.13 -6.98
N ARG A 206 11.32 -1.17 -7.34
CA ARG A 206 11.57 -0.18 -8.40
C ARG A 206 12.17 1.10 -7.83
#